data_AF-A0A925SCL9-F1
#
_entry.id   AF-A0A925SCL9-F1
#
_cell.length_a   1.000
_cell.length_b   1.000
_cell.length_c   1.000
_cell.angle_alpha   90.00
_cell.angle_beta   90.00
_cell.angle_gamma   90.00
#
_symmetry.space_group_name_H-M   'P 1'
#
loop_
_entity.id
_entity.type
_entity.pdbx_description
1 polymer ?
#
loop_
_entity_poly.entity_id
_entity_poly.type
_entity_poly.pdbx_seq_one_letter_code
_entity_poly.pdbx_strand_id
1 'polypeptide(L)'
;MQRRSDLLQPATATAAVALGLSVILFLAAFAMRAGAADNPVSFTRDVAPLLTRKCLTCHNAEKDKGKFRLDTFERLLRPGASKDPAIVATKPDESRLFTILREQDPNDRMPQKDDPLPAGQIALIERWIREGARFDGTDVTAALAGSSGRG
;
A
#
# COMPACT_ATOMS: atom_id res chain seq x y z
N MET A 1 78.37 1.18 -28.61
CA MET A 1 77.67 2.46 -28.36
C MET A 1 76.51 2.58 -29.34
N GLN A 2 75.32 2.10 -28.96
CA GLN A 2 74.10 2.14 -29.78
C GLN A 2 73.47 3.53 -29.69
N ARG A 3 73.35 4.23 -30.81
CA ARG A 3 72.50 5.43 -30.92
C ARG A 3 71.05 4.96 -30.99
N ARG A 4 70.29 5.36 -29.97
CA ARG A 4 68.88 5.08 -29.81
C ARG A 4 68.09 5.69 -30.96
N SER A 5 67.29 4.83 -31.57
CA SER A 5 66.20 5.13 -32.48
C SER A 5 65.07 5.82 -31.73
N ASP A 6 64.99 7.14 -31.84
CA ASP A 6 63.84 7.91 -31.36
C ASP A 6 62.73 7.82 -32.41
N LEU A 7 61.91 6.78 -32.26
CA LEU A 7 60.65 6.60 -32.96
C LEU A 7 59.65 7.64 -32.43
N LEU A 8 59.40 8.69 -33.22
CA LEU A 8 58.18 9.49 -33.09
C LEU A 8 56.99 8.62 -33.52
N GLN A 9 56.12 8.28 -32.58
CA GLN A 9 54.77 7.78 -32.88
C GLN A 9 53.77 8.95 -32.86
N PRO A 10 52.92 9.13 -33.89
CA PRO A 10 51.81 10.07 -33.81
C PRO A 10 50.62 9.46 -33.05
N ALA A 11 50.04 10.29 -32.18
CA ALA A 11 48.82 10.03 -31.44
C ALA A 11 47.61 9.93 -32.40
N THR A 12 46.93 8.79 -32.44
CA THR A 12 45.61 8.65 -33.06
C THR A 12 44.53 8.73 -31.99
N ALA A 13 44.02 9.95 -31.82
CA ALA A 13 42.84 10.25 -31.05
C ALA A 13 41.58 9.66 -31.73
N THR A 14 41.16 8.46 -31.34
CA THR A 14 39.88 7.88 -31.79
C THR A 14 38.95 7.43 -30.65
N ALA A 15 39.40 7.51 -29.39
CA ALA A 15 38.61 7.01 -28.25
C ALA A 15 37.55 8.00 -27.71
N ALA A 16 37.63 9.30 -28.00
CA ALA A 16 36.83 10.32 -27.31
C ALA A 16 35.34 10.38 -27.73
N VAL A 17 34.98 9.90 -28.93
CA VAL A 17 33.61 10.05 -29.46
C VAL A 17 32.66 8.93 -29.01
N ALA A 18 33.17 7.71 -28.75
CA ALA A 18 32.35 6.57 -28.33
C ALA A 18 31.92 6.63 -26.84
N LEU A 19 32.64 7.38 -26.00
CA LEU A 19 32.35 7.53 -24.57
C LEU A 19 31.20 8.53 -24.28
N GLY A 20 30.94 9.47 -25.19
CA GLY A 20 29.88 10.47 -25.02
C GLY A 20 28.46 9.90 -25.19
N LEU A 21 28.27 8.95 -26.12
CA LEU A 21 26.96 8.36 -26.41
C LEU A 21 26.46 7.43 -25.28
N SER A 22 27.37 6.69 -24.65
CA SER A 22 27.05 5.72 -23.58
C SER A 22 26.63 6.39 -22.27
N VAL A 23 27.18 7.58 -21.95
CA VAL A 23 26.80 8.34 -20.75
C VAL A 23 25.41 8.98 -20.91
N ILE A 24 25.07 9.44 -22.12
CA ILE A 24 23.76 10.03 -22.43
C ILE A 24 22.64 8.97 -22.36
N LEU A 25 22.91 7.74 -22.84
CA LEU A 25 21.95 6.63 -22.75
C LEU A 25 21.74 6.15 -21.30
N PHE A 26 22.78 6.18 -20.46
CA PHE A 26 22.65 5.86 -19.02
C PHE A 26 21.84 6.91 -18.24
N LEU A 27 21.99 8.20 -18.59
CA LEU A 27 21.20 9.30 -17.97
C LEU A 27 19.72 9.27 -18.37
N ALA A 28 19.40 8.90 -19.61
CA ALA A 28 18.02 8.77 -20.08
C ALA A 28 17.27 7.60 -19.38
N ALA A 29 17.95 6.49 -19.08
CA ALA A 29 17.37 5.35 -18.39
C ALA A 29 17.05 5.63 -16.91
N PHE A 30 17.77 6.56 -16.26
CA PHE A 30 17.52 6.94 -14.86
C PHE A 30 16.30 7.87 -14.73
N ALA A 31 16.02 8.70 -15.73
CA ALA A 31 14.91 9.67 -15.71
C ALA A 31 13.51 9.01 -15.83
N MET A 32 13.40 7.79 -16.38
CA MET A 32 12.12 7.10 -16.55
C MET A 32 11.60 6.41 -15.27
N ARG A 33 12.28 6.59 -14.13
CA ARG A 33 11.85 6.07 -12.82
C ARG A 33 11.17 7.12 -11.94
N ALA A 34 10.70 8.23 -12.52
CA ALA A 34 9.70 9.07 -11.88
C ALA A 34 8.42 8.24 -11.75
N GLY A 35 8.21 7.65 -10.57
CA GLY A 35 7.05 6.83 -10.26
C GLY A 35 5.78 7.56 -10.62
N ALA A 36 4.87 6.88 -11.32
CA ALA A 36 3.50 7.34 -11.46
C ALA A 36 2.99 7.72 -10.06
N ALA A 37 2.47 8.93 -9.90
CA ALA A 37 1.81 9.31 -8.66
C ALA A 37 0.59 8.40 -8.53
N ASP A 38 0.69 7.36 -7.71
CA ASP A 38 -0.45 6.49 -7.44
C ASP A 38 -1.59 7.35 -6.91
N ASN A 39 -2.76 7.26 -7.55
CA ASN A 39 -3.96 7.95 -7.07
C ASN A 39 -4.22 7.57 -5.60
N PRO A 40 -4.68 8.49 -4.74
CA PRO A 40 -5.03 8.15 -3.36
C PRO A 40 -6.00 6.97 -3.28
N VAL A 41 -5.88 6.16 -2.23
CA VAL A 41 -6.81 5.06 -1.96
C VAL A 41 -8.19 5.64 -1.69
N SER A 42 -9.17 5.17 -2.44
CA SER A 42 -10.57 5.47 -2.20
C SER A 42 -11.13 4.48 -1.19
N PHE A 43 -11.73 4.97 -0.10
CA PHE A 43 -12.39 4.08 0.86
C PHE A 43 -13.58 3.37 0.18
N THR A 44 -14.45 4.12 -0.47
CA THR A 44 -15.68 3.59 -1.07
C THR A 44 -15.42 2.62 -2.22
N ARG A 45 -14.44 2.89 -3.08
CA ARG A 45 -14.09 2.05 -4.24
C ARG A 45 -13.19 0.88 -3.88
N ASP A 46 -12.18 1.10 -3.05
CA ASP A 46 -11.10 0.12 -2.87
C ASP A 46 -11.22 -0.65 -1.54
N VAL A 47 -11.47 0.04 -0.43
CA VAL A 47 -11.44 -0.56 0.93
C VAL A 47 -12.79 -1.18 1.31
N ALA A 48 -13.90 -0.47 1.10
CA ALA A 48 -15.23 -0.91 1.51
C ALA A 48 -15.63 -2.25 0.88
N PRO A 49 -15.39 -2.53 -0.42
CA PRO A 49 -15.72 -3.84 -0.99
C PRO A 49 -14.92 -4.99 -0.37
N LEU A 50 -13.67 -4.74 0.05
CA LEU A 50 -12.86 -5.72 0.76
C LEU A 50 -13.47 -6.01 2.15
N LEU A 51 -13.76 -4.97 2.93
CA LEU A 51 -14.38 -5.11 4.26
C LEU A 51 -15.73 -5.82 4.19
N THR A 52 -16.56 -5.46 3.21
CA THR A 52 -17.87 -6.08 2.98
C THR A 52 -17.75 -7.59 2.73
N ARG A 53 -16.80 -8.02 1.90
CA ARG A 53 -16.65 -9.45 1.56
C ARG A 53 -15.96 -10.26 2.64
N LYS A 54 -15.00 -9.68 3.37
CA LYS A 54 -14.09 -10.44 4.25
C LYS A 54 -14.38 -10.29 5.73
N CYS A 55 -15.15 -9.28 6.14
CA CYS A 55 -15.26 -8.93 7.55
C CYS A 55 -16.71 -8.90 8.05
N LEU A 56 -17.67 -8.53 7.20
CA LEU A 56 -19.07 -8.37 7.62
C LEU A 56 -19.79 -9.67 8.00
N THR A 57 -19.24 -10.86 7.76
CA THR A 57 -19.81 -12.10 8.29
C THR A 57 -19.85 -12.13 9.82
N CYS A 58 -18.89 -11.48 10.47
CA CYS A 58 -18.69 -11.53 11.93
C CYS A 58 -18.71 -10.16 12.64
N HIS A 59 -18.64 -9.06 11.89
CA HIS A 59 -18.52 -7.68 12.42
C HIS A 59 -19.58 -6.76 11.82
N ASN A 60 -20.84 -6.97 12.18
CA ASN A 60 -22.02 -6.28 11.64
C ASN A 60 -23.09 -5.99 12.72
N ALA A 61 -24.20 -5.39 12.28
CA ALA A 61 -25.44 -5.14 13.03
C ALA A 61 -25.81 -6.19 14.08
N GLU A 62 -25.81 -7.44 13.66
CA GLU A 62 -26.36 -8.59 14.37
C GLU A 62 -25.27 -9.38 15.10
N LYS A 63 -24.04 -9.34 14.58
CA LYS A 63 -22.89 -10.09 15.10
C LYS A 63 -21.72 -9.15 15.29
N ASP A 64 -21.37 -8.87 16.55
CA ASP A 64 -20.33 -7.93 16.94
C ASP A 64 -19.14 -8.64 17.60
N LYS A 65 -18.51 -9.61 16.91
CA LYS A 65 -17.39 -10.35 17.49
C LYS A 65 -16.31 -9.39 18.02
N GLY A 66 -15.83 -9.64 19.24
CA GLY A 66 -14.89 -8.76 19.92
C GLY A 66 -15.46 -7.36 20.21
N LYS A 67 -16.79 -7.21 20.27
CA LYS A 67 -17.50 -5.92 20.42
C LYS A 67 -17.10 -4.88 19.37
N PHE A 68 -16.66 -5.35 18.21
CA PHE A 68 -16.20 -4.52 17.11
C PHE A 68 -17.14 -4.60 15.92
N ARG A 69 -17.44 -3.43 15.36
CA ARG A 69 -18.44 -3.20 14.32
C ARG A 69 -17.79 -2.44 13.18
N LEU A 70 -18.01 -2.88 11.95
CA LEU A 70 -17.48 -2.22 10.75
C LEU A 70 -18.50 -2.13 9.61
N ASP A 71 -19.77 -2.37 9.89
CA ASP A 71 -20.87 -2.24 8.94
C ASP A 71 -21.16 -0.81 8.50
N THR A 72 -20.60 0.19 9.16
CA THR A 72 -20.56 1.59 8.71
C THR A 72 -19.16 2.17 8.92
N PHE A 73 -18.83 3.25 8.20
CA PHE A 73 -17.56 3.93 8.41
C PHE A 73 -17.42 4.48 9.84
N GLU A 74 -18.49 5.06 10.37
CA GLU A 74 -18.50 5.59 11.73
C GLU A 74 -18.21 4.49 12.78
N ARG A 75 -18.79 3.30 12.60
CA ARG A 75 -18.60 2.17 13.52
C ARG A 75 -17.19 1.61 13.41
N LEU A 76 -16.62 1.53 12.21
CA LEU A 76 -15.25 1.07 11.94
C LEU A 76 -14.19 1.85 12.75
N LEU A 77 -14.44 3.13 13.05
CA LEU A 77 -13.53 3.97 13.84
C LEU A 77 -13.62 3.72 15.36
N ARG A 78 -14.66 3.02 15.84
CA ARG A 78 -14.86 2.79 17.27
C ARG A 78 -14.04 1.59 17.75
N PRO A 79 -13.40 1.67 18.93
CA PRO A 79 -12.68 0.54 19.49
C PRO A 79 -13.64 -0.61 19.83
N GLY A 80 -13.14 -1.84 19.77
CA GLY A 80 -13.82 -3.03 20.26
C GLY A 80 -13.54 -3.31 21.73
N ALA A 81 -13.68 -4.58 22.12
CA ALA A 81 -13.46 -5.07 23.48
C ALA A 81 -12.01 -4.89 23.96
N SER A 82 -11.02 -4.87 23.06
CA SER A 82 -9.62 -4.62 23.43
C SER A 82 -9.37 -3.19 23.89
N LYS A 83 -10.30 -2.26 23.58
CA LYS A 83 -10.21 -0.81 23.82
C LYS A 83 -9.10 -0.09 23.03
N ASP A 84 -8.28 -0.82 22.29
CA ASP A 84 -7.29 -0.22 21.40
C ASP A 84 -7.98 0.56 20.28
N PRO A 85 -7.38 1.66 19.80
CA PRO A 85 -7.87 2.35 18.62
C PRO A 85 -7.97 1.39 17.43
N ALA A 86 -9.17 1.31 16.84
CA ALA A 86 -9.37 0.49 15.65
C ALA A 86 -8.47 1.00 14.50
N ILE A 87 -8.44 2.32 14.32
CA ILE A 87 -7.62 3.02 13.33
C ILE A 87 -7.00 4.26 13.98
N VAL A 88 -5.71 4.45 13.74
CA VAL A 88 -4.96 5.67 14.02
C VAL A 88 -4.48 6.22 12.68
N ALA A 89 -5.06 7.33 12.24
CA ALA A 89 -4.72 7.95 10.97
C ALA A 89 -3.20 8.17 10.87
N THR A 90 -2.65 7.92 9.68
CA THR A 90 -1.21 7.96 9.34
C THR A 90 -0.32 6.93 10.04
N LYS A 91 -0.88 6.10 10.93
CA LYS A 91 -0.11 5.14 11.74
C LYS A 91 -0.70 3.72 11.70
N PRO A 92 -0.42 2.96 10.63
CA PRO A 92 -0.90 1.58 10.50
C PRO A 92 -0.52 0.70 11.69
N ASP A 93 0.73 0.79 12.18
CA ASP A 93 1.21 -0.08 13.26
C ASP A 93 0.60 0.24 14.64
N GLU A 94 -0.03 1.42 14.80
CA GLU A 94 -0.81 1.77 15.99
C GLU A 94 -2.31 1.47 15.80
N SER A 95 -2.72 0.96 14.64
CA SER A 95 -4.12 0.67 14.29
C SER A 95 -4.44 -0.81 14.49
N ARG A 96 -5.35 -1.15 15.41
CA ARG A 96 -5.71 -2.54 15.67
C ARG A 96 -6.26 -3.26 14.44
N LEU A 97 -6.97 -2.54 13.56
CA LEU A 97 -7.45 -3.08 12.28
C LEU A 97 -6.32 -3.62 11.42
N PHE A 98 -5.15 -2.98 11.41
CA PHE A 98 -4.02 -3.41 10.58
C PHE A 98 -3.20 -4.50 11.26
N THR A 99 -2.87 -4.30 12.54
CA THR A 99 -2.00 -5.23 13.27
C THR A 99 -2.62 -6.63 13.35
N ILE A 100 -3.93 -6.72 13.58
CA ILE A 100 -4.63 -8.02 13.66
C ILE A 100 -4.65 -8.79 12.33
N LEU A 101 -4.51 -8.11 11.18
CA LEU A 101 -4.45 -8.78 9.87
C LEU A 101 -3.09 -9.45 9.62
N ARG A 102 -2.05 -9.03 10.37
CA ARG A 102 -0.67 -9.50 10.23
C ARG A 102 -0.27 -10.54 11.27
N GLU A 103 -1.18 -10.89 12.17
CA GLU A 103 -0.94 -11.92 13.17
C GLU A 103 -0.70 -13.28 12.50
N GLN A 104 0.24 -14.03 13.06
CA GLN A 104 0.59 -15.35 12.54
C GLN A 104 -0.32 -16.45 13.10
N ASP A 105 -0.75 -16.30 14.36
CA ASP A 105 -1.68 -17.24 14.98
C ASP A 105 -3.07 -17.12 14.30
N PRO A 106 -3.60 -18.20 13.70
CA PRO A 106 -4.94 -18.21 13.11
C PRO A 106 -6.09 -17.92 14.08
N ASN A 107 -5.87 -18.07 15.39
CA ASN A 107 -6.85 -17.76 16.42
C ASN A 107 -6.94 -16.25 16.70
N ASP A 108 -5.84 -15.52 16.51
CA ASP A 108 -5.76 -14.08 16.75
C ASP A 108 -5.92 -13.28 15.45
N ARG A 109 -5.47 -13.83 14.32
CA ARG A 109 -5.57 -13.19 13.00
C ARG A 109 -7.01 -13.07 12.53
N MET A 110 -7.28 -11.97 11.84
CA MET A 110 -8.50 -11.82 11.04
C MET A 110 -8.22 -11.99 9.53
N PRO A 111 -9.16 -12.60 8.77
CA PRO A 111 -10.39 -13.23 9.23
C PRO A 111 -10.15 -14.55 9.98
N GLN A 112 -10.94 -14.79 11.04
CA GLN A 112 -10.93 -16.08 11.74
C GLN A 112 -11.64 -17.16 10.91
N LYS A 113 -11.10 -18.39 10.94
CA LYS A 113 -11.66 -19.57 10.22
C LYS A 113 -11.79 -19.38 8.71
N ASP A 114 -11.00 -18.48 8.14
CA ASP A 114 -10.83 -18.27 6.70
C ASP A 114 -9.33 -18.10 6.43
N ASP A 115 -8.94 -18.15 5.17
CA ASP A 115 -7.56 -17.92 4.76
C ASP A 115 -7.13 -16.48 5.11
N PRO A 116 -5.83 -16.26 5.39
CA PRO A 116 -5.28 -14.91 5.52
C PRO A 116 -5.64 -14.05 4.31
N LEU A 117 -5.81 -12.74 4.54
CA LEU A 117 -5.94 -11.84 3.39
C LEU A 117 -4.68 -11.91 2.52
N PRO A 118 -4.81 -11.91 1.19
CA PRO A 118 -3.68 -11.76 0.28
C PRO A 118 -2.86 -10.51 0.63
N ALA A 119 -1.55 -10.58 0.45
CA ALA A 119 -0.63 -9.49 0.77
C ALA A 119 -1.05 -8.15 0.15
N GLY A 120 -1.56 -8.15 -1.09
CA GLY A 120 -2.06 -6.93 -1.74
C GLY A 120 -3.26 -6.29 -1.06
N GLN A 121 -4.14 -7.08 -0.44
CA GLN A 121 -5.29 -6.57 0.32
C GLN A 121 -4.86 -5.98 1.67
N ILE A 122 -3.88 -6.60 2.32
CA ILE A 122 -3.26 -6.05 3.54
C ILE A 122 -2.55 -4.73 3.22
N ALA A 123 -1.77 -4.69 2.13
CA ALA A 123 -1.08 -3.49 1.68
C ALA A 123 -2.04 -2.36 1.29
N LEU A 124 -3.22 -2.69 0.75
CA LEU A 124 -4.27 -1.70 0.47
C LEU A 124 -4.77 -1.03 1.76
N ILE A 125 -5.07 -1.82 2.79
CA ILE A 125 -5.51 -1.30 4.10
C ILE A 125 -4.40 -0.49 4.75
N GLU A 126 -3.16 -0.97 4.70
CA GLU A 126 -1.99 -0.26 5.20
C GLU A 126 -1.85 1.12 4.56
N ARG A 127 -1.87 1.17 3.23
CA ARG A 127 -1.73 2.40 2.46
C ARG A 127 -2.86 3.37 2.75
N TRP A 128 -4.10 2.88 2.79
CA TRP A 128 -5.25 3.71 3.14
C TRP A 128 -5.12 4.35 4.53
N ILE A 129 -4.71 3.60 5.55
CA ILE A 129 -4.47 4.15 6.89
C ILE A 129 -3.32 5.16 6.87
N ARG A 130 -2.23 4.84 6.16
CA ARG A 130 -1.06 5.72 5.99
C ARG A 130 -1.42 7.05 5.32
N GLU A 131 -2.35 7.04 4.37
CA GLU A 131 -2.90 8.23 3.70
C GLU A 131 -3.93 9.01 4.55
N GLY A 132 -4.17 8.56 5.79
CA GLY A 132 -5.00 9.24 6.78
C GLY A 132 -6.38 8.61 6.98
N ALA A 133 -6.60 7.38 6.50
CA ALA A 133 -7.86 6.64 6.65
C ALA A 133 -9.09 7.45 6.21
N ARG A 134 -8.96 8.18 5.09
CA ARG A 134 -9.98 9.13 4.63
C ARG A 134 -11.24 8.40 4.17
N PHE A 135 -12.40 8.99 4.49
CA PHE A 135 -13.68 8.61 3.91
C PHE A 135 -14.02 9.54 2.76
N ASP A 136 -14.33 8.96 1.60
CA ASP A 136 -14.71 9.69 0.38
C ASP A 136 -16.18 9.45 -0.03
N GLY A 137 -16.98 8.87 0.87
CA GLY A 137 -18.43 8.76 0.71
C GLY A 137 -19.20 9.97 1.26
N THR A 138 -20.51 9.96 1.05
CA THR A 138 -21.39 11.08 1.45
C THR A 138 -22.01 10.91 2.84
N ASP A 139 -22.05 9.70 3.38
CA ASP A 139 -22.66 9.40 4.68
C ASP A 139 -21.85 8.31 5.41
N VAL A 140 -21.22 8.70 6.52
CA VAL A 140 -20.41 7.80 7.36
C VAL A 140 -21.25 6.77 8.13
N THR A 141 -22.56 6.98 8.22
CA THR A 141 -23.52 6.11 8.90
C THR A 141 -24.21 5.14 7.95
N ALA A 142 -24.03 5.30 6.63
CA ALA A 142 -24.57 4.38 5.65
C ALA A 142 -23.93 2.99 5.75
N ALA A 143 -24.75 1.96 5.53
CA ALA A 143 -24.30 0.58 5.56
C ALA A 143 -23.33 0.26 4.41
N LEU A 144 -22.16 -0.30 4.72
CA LEU A 144 -21.14 -0.68 3.74
C LEU A 144 -21.61 -1.78 2.76
N ALA A 145 -22.53 -2.63 3.20
CA ALA A 145 -23.13 -3.65 2.34
C ALA A 145 -24.01 -3.05 1.22
N GLY A 146 -24.50 -1.81 1.40
CA GLY A 146 -25.34 -1.11 0.41
C GLY A 146 -24.59 -0.06 -0.41
N SER A 147 -23.34 0.27 -0.06
CA SER A 147 -22.57 1.33 -0.72
C SER A 147 -21.76 0.85 -1.93
N SER A 148 -21.63 -0.46 -2.15
CA SER A 148 -20.74 -1.03 -3.18
C SER A 148 -21.37 -1.13 -4.59
N GLY A 149 -22.44 -0.40 -4.92
CA GLY A 149 -23.21 -0.67 -6.14
C GLY A 149 -24.12 0.44 -6.69
N ARG A 150 -23.75 1.71 -6.53
CA ARG A 150 -24.41 2.81 -7.27
C ARG A 150 -23.38 3.65 -8.00
N GLY A 151 -22.96 3.15 -9.16
CA GLY A 151 -22.28 3.89 -10.22
C GLY A 151 -23.15 3.85 -11.46
#